data_AF-B1C8S3-F1
#
_entry.id   AF-B1C8S3-F1
#
_cell.length_a   1.000
_cell.length_b   1.000
_cell.length_c   1.000
_cell.angle_alpha   90.00
_cell.angle_beta   90.00
_cell.angle_gamma   90.00
#
_symmetry.space_group_name_H-M   'P 1'
#
loop_
_entity.id
_entity.type
_entity.pdbx_description
1 polymer ?
#
loop_
_entity_poly.entity_id
_entity_poly.type
_entity_poly.pdbx_seq_one_letter_code
_entity_poly.pdbx_strand_id
1 'polypeptide(L)'
;MNKEDILKKSREEYKISDERDKKIETEAYSNAYLAIIGVNAILILILFFQKLFTGKAFADYRVFFLALLIGLCAKSYTNYKYNKKKTDLYSFILSLLASILTLITIIMSGMNIF
;
A
#
# COMPACT_ATOMS: atom_id res chain seq x y z
N MET A 1 -13.85 -17.49 45.14
CA MET A 1 -14.08 -17.17 43.71
C MET A 1 -14.42 -18.48 43.02
N ASN A 2 -15.59 -18.57 42.37
CA ASN A 2 -16.08 -19.83 41.81
C ASN A 2 -15.41 -20.12 40.46
N LYS A 3 -15.20 -21.39 40.09
CA LYS A 3 -14.46 -21.78 38.87
C LYS A 3 -15.05 -21.15 37.60
N GLU A 4 -16.37 -21.02 37.56
CA GLU A 4 -17.09 -20.40 36.45
C GLU A 4 -16.83 -18.90 36.31
N ASP A 5 -16.69 -18.18 37.43
CA ASP A 5 -16.37 -16.74 37.44
C ASP A 5 -14.96 -16.49 36.88
N ILE A 6 -14.01 -17.37 37.20
CA ILE A 6 -12.63 -17.31 36.69
C ILE A 6 -12.61 -17.54 35.18
N LEU A 7 -13.34 -18.57 34.71
CA LEU A 7 -13.42 -18.89 33.29
C LEU A 7 -14.11 -17.78 32.49
N LYS A 8 -15.14 -17.14 33.06
CA LYS A 8 -15.83 -16.02 32.42
C LYS A 8 -14.92 -14.80 32.30
N LYS A 9 -14.25 -14.42 33.38
CA LYS A 9 -13.30 -13.30 33.41
C LYS A 9 -12.13 -13.52 32.44
N SER A 10 -11.56 -14.72 32.41
CA SER A 10 -10.50 -15.08 31.47
C SER A 10 -10.94 -14.97 30.01
N ARG A 11 -12.16 -15.40 29.66
CA ARG A 11 -12.70 -15.26 28.29
C ARG A 11 -12.95 -13.81 27.89
N GLU A 12 -13.41 -12.98 28.82
CA GLU A 12 -13.64 -11.55 28.58
C GLU A 12 -12.30 -10.82 28.37
N GLU A 13 -11.31 -11.06 29.22
CA GLU A 13 -9.96 -10.49 29.07
C GLU A 13 -9.26 -10.93 27.78
N TYR A 14 -9.41 -12.20 27.38
CA TYR A 14 -8.82 -12.72 26.14
C TYR A 14 -9.42 -12.07 24.89
N LYS A 15 -10.74 -11.81 24.88
CA LYS A 15 -11.40 -11.09 23.78
C LYS A 15 -10.90 -9.65 23.66
N ILE A 16 -10.74 -8.95 24.79
CA ILE A 16 -10.25 -7.57 24.81
C ILE A 16 -8.81 -7.51 24.30
N SER A 17 -7.96 -8.47 24.67
CA SER A 17 -6.59 -8.54 24.14
C SER A 17 -6.59 -8.78 22.63
N ASP A 18 -7.37 -9.75 22.13
CA ASP A 18 -7.44 -10.05 20.68
C ASP A 18 -7.92 -8.85 19.85
N GLU A 19 -8.92 -8.11 20.34
CA GLU A 19 -9.40 -6.88 19.69
C GLU A 19 -8.34 -5.76 19.70
N ARG A 20 -7.62 -5.61 20.82
CA ARG A 20 -6.52 -4.63 20.93
C ARG A 20 -5.38 -4.98 19.98
N ASP A 21 -4.97 -6.23 19.94
CA ASP A 21 -3.85 -6.69 19.14
C ASP A 21 -4.16 -6.55 17.63
N LYS A 22 -5.38 -6.89 17.20
CA LYS A 22 -5.88 -6.59 15.85
C LYS A 22 -5.84 -5.10 15.50
N LYS A 23 -6.19 -4.24 16.45
CA LYS A 23 -6.17 -2.79 16.23
C LYS A 23 -4.74 -2.28 16.05
N ILE A 24 -3.82 -2.72 16.91
CA ILE A 24 -2.39 -2.39 16.82
C ILE A 24 -1.82 -2.83 15.46
N GLU A 25 -2.11 -4.06 15.03
CA GLU A 25 -1.68 -4.54 13.72
C GLU A 25 -2.25 -3.68 12.58
N THR A 26 -3.55 -3.38 12.61
CA THR A 26 -4.20 -2.57 11.58
C THR A 26 -3.60 -1.16 11.50
N GLU A 27 -3.33 -0.53 12.65
CA GLU A 27 -2.67 0.77 12.73
C GLU A 27 -1.23 0.71 12.19
N ALA A 28 -0.47 -0.34 12.56
CA ALA A 28 0.89 -0.55 12.06
C ALA A 28 0.91 -0.72 10.53
N TYR A 29 0.00 -1.51 9.95
CA TYR A 29 -0.14 -1.66 8.50
C TYR A 29 -0.49 -0.33 7.82
N SER A 30 -1.41 0.45 8.40
CA SER A 30 -1.80 1.76 7.87
C SER A 30 -0.64 2.75 7.88
N ASN A 31 0.10 2.81 8.99
CA ASN A 31 1.26 3.68 9.14
C ASN A 31 2.41 3.27 8.19
N ALA A 32 2.68 1.97 8.07
CA ALA A 32 3.66 1.45 7.13
C ALA A 32 3.27 1.77 5.68
N TYR A 33 2.00 1.60 5.32
CA TYR A 33 1.47 1.99 4.03
C TYR A 33 1.71 3.48 3.74
N LEU A 34 1.36 4.36 4.68
CA LEU A 34 1.56 5.80 4.52
C LEU A 34 3.04 6.17 4.38
N ALA A 35 3.92 5.54 5.16
CA ALA A 35 5.36 5.76 5.05
C ALA A 35 5.91 5.34 3.68
N ILE A 36 5.54 4.15 3.20
CA ILE A 36 5.97 3.64 1.88
C ILE A 36 5.48 4.56 0.77
N ILE A 37 4.21 4.95 0.78
CA ILE A 37 3.64 5.87 -0.20
C ILE A 37 4.33 7.24 -0.14
N GLY A 38 4.53 7.78 1.06
CA GLY A 38 5.19 9.07 1.26
C GLY A 38 6.61 9.09 0.71
N VAL A 39 7.42 8.08 1.04
CA VAL A 39 8.81 7.97 0.55
C VAL A 39 8.85 7.85 -0.97
N ASN A 40 8.02 6.99 -1.58
CA ASN A 40 7.99 6.83 -3.04
C ASN A 40 7.52 8.12 -3.74
N ALA A 41 6.52 8.82 -3.20
CA ALA A 41 6.06 10.09 -3.75
C ALA A 41 7.16 11.16 -3.72
N ILE A 42 7.89 11.28 -2.60
CA ILE A 42 9.02 12.20 -2.47
C ILE A 42 10.13 11.85 -3.47
N LEU A 43 10.48 10.56 -3.61
CA LEU A 43 11.50 10.12 -4.56
C LEU A 43 11.14 10.43 -6.01
N ILE A 44 9.88 10.26 -6.40
CA ILE A 44 9.40 10.64 -7.74
C ILE A 44 9.60 12.14 -7.97
N LEU A 45 9.22 12.97 -7.01
CA LEU A 45 9.39 14.43 -7.12
C LEU A 45 10.87 14.80 -7.25
N ILE A 46 11.73 14.25 -6.38
CA ILE A 46 13.18 14.50 -6.42
C ILE A 46 13.76 14.09 -7.78
N LEU A 47 13.44 12.89 -8.27
CA LEU A 47 13.93 12.38 -9.55
C LEU A 47 13.41 13.19 -10.74
N PHE A 48 12.15 13.61 -10.68
CA PHE A 48 11.56 14.47 -11.70
C PHE A 48 12.30 15.81 -11.78
N PHE A 49 12.51 16.48 -10.64
CA PHE A 49 13.26 17.74 -10.59
C PHE A 49 14.73 17.54 -10.97
N GLN A 50 15.38 16.47 -10.52
CA GLN A 50 16.75 16.14 -10.91
C GLN A 50 16.87 16.02 -12.44
N LYS A 51 15.94 15.28 -13.08
CA LYS A 51 15.90 15.14 -14.54
C LYS A 51 15.65 16.47 -15.23
N LEU A 52 14.74 17.28 -14.70
CA LEU A 52 14.40 18.59 -15.25
C LEU A 52 15.58 19.56 -15.24
N PHE A 53 16.34 19.61 -14.14
CA PHE A 53 17.43 20.57 -13.96
C PHE A 53 18.78 20.08 -14.47
N THR A 54 19.07 18.78 -14.40
CA THR A 54 20.41 18.23 -14.75
C THR A 54 20.41 17.43 -16.05
N GLY A 55 19.24 17.21 -16.66
CA GLY A 55 19.07 16.35 -17.84
C GLY A 55 19.24 14.85 -17.56
N LYS A 56 19.62 14.47 -16.33
CA LYS A 56 19.82 13.09 -15.89
C LYS A 56 19.14 12.86 -14.54
N ALA A 57 18.78 11.63 -14.25
CA ALA A 57 18.26 11.23 -12.95
C ALA A 57 19.07 10.04 -12.45
N PHE A 58 19.31 9.94 -11.14
CA PHE A 58 20.10 8.84 -10.58
C PHE A 58 19.41 7.48 -10.78
N ALA A 59 18.08 7.50 -10.81
CA ALA A 59 17.24 6.34 -11.03
C ALA A 59 16.01 6.71 -11.87
N ASP A 60 15.37 5.68 -12.40
CA ASP A 60 14.12 5.84 -13.14
C ASP A 60 12.94 6.05 -12.18
N TYR A 61 12.30 7.21 -12.25
CA TYR A 61 11.15 7.55 -11.41
C TYR A 61 9.97 6.58 -11.63
N ARG A 62 9.89 5.90 -12.78
CA ARG A 62 8.84 4.92 -13.09
C ARG A 62 8.84 3.75 -12.11
N VAL A 63 9.98 3.37 -11.56
CA VAL A 63 10.10 2.27 -10.57
C VAL A 63 9.39 2.65 -9.27
N PHE A 64 9.59 3.87 -8.78
CA PHE A 64 8.94 4.38 -7.57
C PHE A 64 7.45 4.66 -7.83
N PHE A 65 7.10 5.10 -9.04
CA PHE A 65 5.71 5.25 -9.46
C PHE A 65 4.97 3.90 -9.49
N LEU A 66 5.62 2.84 -9.97
CA LEU A 66 5.08 1.48 -9.92
C LEU A 66 4.78 1.04 -8.49
N ALA A 67 5.70 1.30 -7.54
CA ALA A 67 5.47 0.99 -6.13
C ALA A 67 4.24 1.74 -5.56
N LEU A 68 4.04 3.01 -5.93
CA LEU A 68 2.82 3.76 -5.56
C LEU A 68 1.55 3.10 -6.10
N LEU A 69 1.55 2.71 -7.38
CA LEU A 69 0.39 2.11 -8.02
C LEU A 69 0.05 0.75 -7.41
N ILE A 70 1.05 -0.07 -7.10
CA ILE A 70 0.86 -1.36 -6.40
C ILE A 70 0.26 -1.13 -5.01
N GLY A 71 0.77 -0.13 -4.27
CA GLY A 71 0.20 0.23 -2.97
C GLY A 71 -1.26 0.68 -3.07
N LEU A 72 -1.59 1.56 -4.03
CA LEU A 72 -2.96 2.00 -4.29
C LEU A 72 -3.87 0.83 -4.69
N CYS A 73 -3.37 -0.09 -5.50
CA CYS A 73 -4.06 -1.31 -5.90
C CYS A 73 -4.40 -2.18 -4.68
N ALA A 74 -3.42 -2.48 -3.83
CA ALA A 74 -3.60 -3.26 -2.61
C ALA A 74 -4.60 -2.60 -1.64
N LYS A 75 -4.50 -1.28 -1.43
CA LYS A 75 -5.42 -0.52 -0.59
C LYS A 75 -6.85 -0.55 -1.15
N SER A 76 -7.01 -0.32 -2.44
CA SER A 76 -8.32 -0.28 -3.11
C SER A 76 -8.99 -1.66 -3.06
N TYR A 77 -8.24 -2.73 -3.32
CA TYR A 77 -8.75 -4.09 -3.18
C TYR A 77 -9.18 -4.41 -1.75
N THR A 78 -8.34 -4.05 -0.77
CA THR A 78 -8.65 -4.26 0.65
C THR A 78 -9.92 -3.51 1.05
N ASN A 79 -10.03 -2.23 0.70
CA ASN A 79 -11.22 -1.42 0.95
C ASN A 79 -12.47 -2.02 0.27
N TYR A 80 -12.34 -2.47 -0.97
CA TYR A 80 -13.44 -3.13 -1.67
C TYR A 80 -13.85 -4.44 -0.98
N LYS A 81 -12.90 -5.24 -0.50
CA LYS A 81 -13.18 -6.51 0.20
C LYS A 81 -14.07 -6.28 1.42
N TYR A 82 -13.81 -5.25 2.21
CA TYR A 82 -14.55 -4.93 3.44
C TYR A 82 -15.81 -4.11 3.19
N ASN A 83 -15.74 -3.06 2.38
CA ASN A 83 -16.84 -2.09 2.23
C ASN A 83 -17.75 -2.38 1.03
N LYS A 84 -17.30 -3.21 0.08
CA LYS A 84 -18.01 -3.56 -1.18
C LYS A 84 -18.42 -2.35 -2.02
N LYS A 85 -17.76 -1.20 -1.87
CA LYS A 85 -18.05 0.02 -2.64
C LYS A 85 -17.50 -0.07 -4.05
N LYS A 86 -18.32 0.22 -5.06
CA LYS A 86 -17.91 0.17 -6.48
C LYS A 86 -16.76 1.14 -6.81
N THR A 87 -16.67 2.27 -6.11
CA THR A 87 -15.56 3.24 -6.27
C THR A 87 -14.20 2.62 -5.96
N ASP A 88 -14.12 1.76 -4.94
CA ASP A 88 -12.90 1.04 -4.57
C ASP A 88 -12.56 -0.02 -5.63
N LEU A 89 -13.58 -0.67 -6.21
CA LEU A 89 -13.39 -1.62 -7.31
C LEU A 89 -12.84 -0.94 -8.57
N TYR A 90 -13.40 0.21 -8.98
CA TYR A 90 -12.89 0.96 -10.12
C TYR A 90 -11.46 1.45 -9.88
N SER A 91 -11.18 1.94 -8.67
CA SER A 91 -9.83 2.38 -8.29
C SER A 91 -8.82 1.22 -8.32
N PHE A 92 -9.23 0.03 -7.86
CA PHE A 92 -8.42 -1.19 -7.96
C PHE A 92 -8.12 -1.56 -9.41
N ILE A 93 -9.14 -1.62 -10.27
CA ILE A 93 -8.95 -1.99 -11.69
C ILE A 93 -8.03 -0.97 -12.39
N LEU A 94 -8.26 0.33 -12.16
CA LEU A 94 -7.46 1.39 -12.78
C LEU A 94 -6.00 1.34 -12.32
N SER A 95 -5.76 1.21 -11.02
CA SER A 95 -4.39 1.13 -10.48
C SER A 95 -3.67 -0.16 -10.90
N LEU A 96 -4.39 -1.27 -11.05
CA LEU A 96 -3.84 -2.52 -11.60
C LEU A 96 -3.40 -2.35 -13.06
N LEU A 97 -4.27 -1.81 -13.91
CA LEU A 97 -3.95 -1.55 -15.32
C LEU A 97 -2.77 -0.58 -15.46
N ALA A 98 -2.78 0.51 -14.69
CA ALA A 98 -1.67 1.46 -14.67
C ALA A 98 -0.36 0.82 -14.21
N SER A 99 -0.41 -0.11 -13.23
CA SER A 99 0.79 -0.84 -12.76
C SER A 99 1.36 -1.72 -13.87
N ILE A 100 0.50 -2.47 -14.57
CA ILE A 100 0.90 -3.34 -15.68
C ILE A 100 1.52 -2.51 -16.81
N LEU A 101 0.87 -1.41 -17.21
CA LEU A 101 1.39 -0.52 -18.25
C LEU A 101 2.74 0.08 -17.84
N THR A 102 2.87 0.56 -16.60
CA THR A 102 4.13 1.10 -16.09
C THR A 102 5.24 0.05 -16.13
N LEU A 103 4.96 -1.18 -15.68
CA LEU A 103 5.91 -2.29 -15.73
C LEU A 103 6.34 -2.61 -17.17
N ILE A 104 5.40 -2.67 -18.11
CA ILE A 104 5.69 -2.88 -19.53
C ILE A 104 6.62 -1.76 -20.04
N THR A 105 6.36 -0.49 -19.73
CA THR A 105 7.23 0.61 -20.17
C THR A 105 8.64 0.56 -19.59
N ILE A 106 8.80 0.08 -18.35
CA ILE A 106 10.11 -0.12 -17.73
C ILE A 106 10.86 -1.24 -18.47
N ILE A 107 10.21 -2.39 -18.69
CA ILE A 107 10.81 -3.55 -19.36
C ILE A 107 11.21 -3.19 -20.80
N MET A 108 10.31 -2.60 -21.59
CA MET A 108 10.59 -2.25 -22.98
C MET A 108 11.75 -1.26 -23.10
N SER A 109 11.82 -0.29 -22.18
CA SER A 109 12.92 0.68 -22.12
C SER A 109 14.25 0.02 -21.75
N GLY A 110 14.24 -0.95 -20.81
CA GLY A 110 15.43 -1.73 -20.48
C GLY A 110 15.90 -2.66 -21.61
N MET A 111 14.98 -3.08 -22.49
CA MET A 111 15.28 -3.91 -23.66
C MET A 111 15.68 -3.11 -24.91
N ASN A 112 15.73 -1.77 -24.83
CA ASN A 112 15.94 -0.87 -25.97
C ASN A 112 14.92 -1.07 -27.11
N ILE A 113 13.71 -1.53 -26.79
CA ILE A 113 12.62 -1.67 -27.78
C ILE A 113 11.97 -0.29 -28.03
N PHE A 114 12.03 0.61 -27.05
CA PHE A 114 11.60 2.02 -27.10
C PHE A 114 12.41 2.90 -26.14
#